data_AF-A0A524K3D7-F1
#
_entry.id   AF-A0A524K3D7-F1
#
_cell.length_a   1.000
_cell.length_b   1.000
_cell.length_c   1.000
_cell.angle_alpha   90.00
_cell.angle_beta   90.00
_cell.angle_gamma   90.00
#
_symmetry.space_group_name_H-M   'P 1'
#
loop_
_entity.id
_entity.type
_entity.pdbx_description
1 polymer ?
#
loop_
_entity_poly.entity_id
_entity_poly.type
_entity_poly.pdbx_seq_one_letter_code
_entity_poly.pdbx_strand_id
1 'polypeptide(L)'
;MTVRDPIIPRVLRFFKARPPGDTAILIPGAIAAGLVLWLSVRSAQSLLSGLLHALPEWIALTLNAGVEESFRFAFALLLMAMVLRTGVRPKLVLYGVVASWALASAENLSYLAAFPSADVYWRLGYSLPIHVNAAALYAVALAPSPNAARAATALRGGVAFLVGWGWHAAFNVVAGIHPFAALPALGSALNLGALIILVVLIESTFVIQGALHGRRQA
;
A
#
# COMPACT_ATOMS: atom_id res chain seq x y z
N MET A 1 10.05 -46.43 31.81
CA MET A 1 10.11 -44.96 31.94
C MET A 1 9.37 -44.35 30.75
N THR A 2 8.11 -44.00 30.94
CA THR A 2 7.26 -43.31 29.95
C THR A 2 7.18 -41.85 30.36
N VAL A 3 7.73 -40.96 29.52
CA VAL A 3 7.68 -39.52 29.74
C VAL A 3 6.23 -39.08 29.55
N ARG A 4 5.57 -38.70 30.65
CA ARG A 4 4.26 -38.06 30.62
C ARG A 4 4.42 -36.68 29.98
N ASP A 5 3.73 -36.46 28.87
CA ASP A 5 3.59 -35.14 28.26
C ASP A 5 3.18 -34.10 29.32
N PRO A 6 3.86 -32.94 29.39
CA PRO A 6 3.43 -31.88 30.25
C PRO A 6 2.06 -31.39 29.78
N ILE A 7 1.12 -31.37 30.72
CA ILE A 7 -0.21 -30.80 30.59
C ILE A 7 -0.04 -29.31 30.25
N ILE A 8 0.06 -29.00 28.96
CA ILE A 8 -0.07 -27.63 28.48
C ILE A 8 -1.54 -27.24 28.71
N PRO A 9 -1.83 -26.19 29.51
CA PRO A 9 -3.20 -25.77 29.81
C PRO A 9 -3.99 -25.56 28.51
N ARG A 10 -5.23 -26.08 28.44
CA ARG A 10 -6.15 -25.91 27.29
C ARG A 10 -6.32 -24.45 26.85
N VAL A 11 -6.06 -23.49 27.73
CA VAL A 11 -6.10 -22.04 27.44
C VAL A 11 -5.01 -21.62 26.43
N LEU A 12 -3.86 -22.30 26.38
CA LEU A 12 -2.81 -22.04 25.37
C LEU A 12 -3.10 -22.67 23.99
N ARG A 13 -4.08 -23.58 23.90
CA ARG A 13 -4.60 -24.05 22.60
C ARG A 13 -5.57 -23.05 21.97
N PHE A 14 -6.16 -22.15 22.77
CA PHE A 14 -7.13 -21.17 22.28
C PHE A 14 -6.51 -20.11 21.34
N PHE A 15 -5.22 -19.80 21.50
CA PHE A 15 -4.50 -18.89 20.60
C PHE A 15 -3.77 -19.58 19.44
N LYS A 16 -3.69 -20.91 19.44
CA LYS A 16 -3.12 -21.72 18.35
C LYS A 16 -4.18 -22.22 17.35
N ALA A 17 -5.46 -21.94 17.61
CA ALA A 17 -6.60 -22.54 16.92
C ALA A 17 -7.65 -21.54 16.39
N ARG A 18 -7.28 -20.32 15.97
CA ARG A 18 -8.10 -19.63 14.97
C ARG A 18 -7.67 -20.07 13.57
N PRO A 19 -8.56 -20.75 12.82
CA PRO A 19 -8.24 -21.33 11.53
C PRO A 19 -7.97 -20.25 10.47
N PRO A 20 -7.45 -20.62 9.28
CA PRO A 20 -7.20 -19.74 8.14
C PRO A 20 -8.46 -19.01 7.56
N GLY A 21 -9.59 -18.98 8.27
CA GLY A 21 -10.88 -18.48 7.80
C GLY A 21 -11.06 -16.95 7.81
N ASP A 22 -10.17 -16.18 8.45
CA ASP A 22 -10.32 -14.71 8.56
C ASP A 22 -9.90 -13.95 7.29
N THR A 23 -9.16 -14.56 6.35
CA THR A 23 -8.81 -13.90 5.07
C THR A 23 -10.02 -13.66 4.17
N ALA A 24 -11.04 -14.53 4.27
CA ALA A 24 -12.25 -14.46 3.45
C ALA A 24 -13.07 -13.19 3.69
N ILE A 25 -13.00 -12.58 4.88
CA ILE A 25 -13.68 -11.32 5.21
C ILE A 25 -12.74 -10.13 5.00
N LEU A 26 -11.44 -10.31 5.30
CA LEU A 26 -10.47 -9.22 5.26
C LEU A 26 -10.12 -8.78 3.83
N ILE A 27 -10.09 -9.69 2.85
CA ILE A 27 -9.83 -9.34 1.44
C ILE A 27 -11.00 -8.51 0.87
N PRO A 28 -12.28 -8.94 0.94
CA PRO A 28 -13.40 -8.10 0.53
C PRO A 28 -13.47 -6.77 1.27
N GLY A 29 -13.18 -6.77 2.59
CA GLY A 29 -13.11 -5.54 3.36
C GLY A 29 -12.03 -4.57 2.87
N ALA A 30 -10.85 -5.09 2.53
CA ALA A 30 -9.76 -4.29 1.97
C ALA A 30 -10.10 -3.75 0.57
N ILE A 31 -10.75 -4.56 -0.28
CA ILE A 31 -11.24 -4.12 -1.59
C ILE A 31 -12.25 -2.99 -1.41
N ALA A 32 -13.25 -3.16 -0.54
CA ALA A 32 -14.24 -2.13 -0.25
C ALA A 32 -13.59 -0.84 0.28
N ALA A 33 -12.62 -0.97 1.18
CA ALA A 33 -11.85 0.18 1.67
C ALA A 33 -11.09 0.87 0.53
N GLY A 34 -10.50 0.13 -0.41
CA GLY A 34 -9.86 0.67 -1.60
C GLY A 34 -10.80 1.46 -2.50
N LEU A 35 -12.02 0.96 -2.71
CA LEU A 35 -13.06 1.67 -3.49
C LEU A 35 -13.52 2.96 -2.78
N VAL A 36 -13.68 2.93 -1.46
CA VAL A 36 -13.97 4.15 -0.67
C VAL A 36 -12.81 5.15 -0.78
N LEU A 37 -11.57 4.66 -0.76
CA LEU A 37 -10.38 5.48 -0.88
C LEU A 37 -10.31 6.14 -2.25
N TRP A 38 -10.64 5.41 -3.33
CA TRP A 38 -10.77 5.95 -4.68
C TRP A 38 -11.82 7.06 -4.76
N LEU A 39 -13.03 6.84 -4.23
CA LEU A 39 -14.08 7.87 -4.20
C LEU A 39 -13.64 9.12 -3.43
N SER A 40 -12.91 8.93 -2.34
CA SER A 40 -12.43 10.02 -1.49
C SER A 40 -11.37 10.86 -2.20
N VAL A 41 -10.40 10.19 -2.84
CA VAL A 41 -9.40 10.80 -3.72
C VAL A 41 -10.09 11.59 -4.83
N ARG A 42 -11.02 10.96 -5.55
CA ARG A 42 -11.73 11.59 -6.67
C ARG A 42 -12.50 12.83 -6.23
N SER A 43 -13.13 12.79 -5.05
CA SER A 43 -13.84 13.93 -4.46
C SER A 43 -12.87 15.06 -4.13
N ALA A 44 -11.74 14.76 -3.49
CA ALA A 44 -10.70 15.74 -3.18
C ALA A 44 -10.12 16.40 -4.44
N GLN A 45 -9.79 15.61 -5.46
CA GLN A 45 -9.29 16.11 -6.74
C GLN A 45 -10.34 16.98 -7.45
N SER A 46 -11.62 16.62 -7.35
CA SER A 46 -12.72 17.41 -7.93
C SER A 46 -12.87 18.77 -7.24
N LEU A 47 -12.75 18.82 -5.90
CA LEU A 47 -12.74 20.07 -5.14
C LEU A 47 -11.54 20.96 -5.49
N LEU A 48 -10.40 20.35 -5.83
CA LEU A 48 -9.17 21.05 -6.22
C LEU A 48 -9.11 21.36 -7.72
N SER A 49 -10.07 20.90 -8.52
CA SER A 49 -9.97 20.95 -9.99
C SER A 49 -9.78 22.36 -10.53
N GLY A 50 -10.48 23.36 -10.00
CA GLY A 50 -10.32 24.76 -10.42
C GLY A 50 -8.89 25.28 -10.22
N LEU A 51 -8.26 24.94 -9.08
CA LEU A 51 -6.87 25.27 -8.81
C LEU A 51 -5.93 24.49 -9.73
N LEU A 52 -6.13 23.19 -9.87
CA LEU A 52 -5.26 22.32 -10.68
C LEU A 52 -5.25 22.73 -12.16
N HIS A 53 -6.40 23.12 -12.72
CA HIS A 53 -6.49 23.60 -14.11
C HIS A 53 -5.82 24.96 -14.33
N ALA A 54 -5.60 25.75 -13.27
CA ALA A 54 -4.91 27.04 -13.36
C ALA A 54 -3.38 26.92 -13.32
N LEU A 55 -2.85 25.73 -13.01
CA LEU A 55 -1.42 25.49 -12.85
C LEU A 55 -0.80 24.90 -14.13
N PRO A 56 0.52 25.07 -14.34
CA PRO A 56 1.26 24.30 -15.33
C PRO A 56 1.02 22.80 -15.17
N GLU A 57 0.87 22.09 -16.28
CA GLU A 57 0.47 20.68 -16.30
C GLU A 57 1.33 19.78 -15.40
N TRP A 58 2.65 19.92 -15.44
CA TRP A 58 3.55 19.12 -14.59
C TRP A 58 3.34 19.37 -13.09
N ILE A 59 3.00 20.61 -12.69
CA ILE A 59 2.66 20.95 -11.31
C ILE A 59 1.32 20.31 -10.95
N ALA A 60 0.31 20.46 -11.82
CA ALA A 60 -1.00 19.87 -11.61
C ALA A 60 -0.90 18.34 -11.44
N LEU A 61 -0.14 17.65 -12.29
CA LEU A 61 0.10 16.20 -12.20
C LEU A 61 0.84 15.80 -10.92
N THR A 62 1.83 16.59 -10.51
CA THR A 62 2.57 16.36 -9.26
C THR A 62 1.69 16.52 -8.03
N LEU A 63 0.89 17.59 -7.97
CA LEU A 63 -0.07 17.82 -6.88
C LEU A 63 -1.17 16.77 -6.87
N ASN A 64 -1.64 16.35 -8.04
CA ASN A 64 -2.65 15.30 -8.15
C ASN A 64 -2.16 13.98 -7.57
N ALA A 65 -0.93 13.56 -7.91
CA ALA A 65 -0.27 12.40 -7.30
C ALA A 65 -0.10 12.59 -5.78
N GLY A 66 0.20 13.81 -5.33
CA GLY A 66 0.34 14.15 -3.91
C GLY A 66 -0.96 13.95 -3.12
N VAL A 67 -2.11 14.30 -3.70
CA VAL A 67 -3.43 14.03 -3.10
C VAL A 67 -3.63 12.53 -2.94
N GLU A 68 -3.36 11.75 -3.98
CA GLU A 68 -3.50 10.28 -3.92
C GLU A 68 -2.61 9.64 -2.86
N GLU A 69 -1.32 10.01 -2.86
CA GLU A 69 -0.38 9.49 -1.87
C GLU A 69 -0.74 9.92 -0.45
N SER A 70 -1.31 11.11 -0.26
CA SER A 70 -1.73 11.58 1.06
C SER A 70 -2.84 10.71 1.63
N PHE A 71 -3.86 10.37 0.81
CA PHE A 71 -4.93 9.46 1.22
C PHE A 71 -4.41 8.04 1.48
N ARG A 72 -3.51 7.54 0.63
CA ARG A 72 -2.91 6.21 0.79
C ARG A 72 -2.03 6.11 2.03
N PHE A 73 -1.22 7.12 2.29
CA PHE A 73 -0.37 7.19 3.47
C PHE A 73 -1.20 7.37 4.75
N ALA A 74 -2.23 8.21 4.73
CA ALA A 74 -3.17 8.34 5.84
C ALA A 74 -3.88 7.02 6.14
N PHE A 75 -4.28 6.27 5.11
CA PHE A 75 -4.86 4.94 5.28
C PHE A 75 -3.87 3.93 5.89
N ALA A 76 -2.61 3.95 5.46
CA ALA A 76 -1.56 3.12 6.05
C ALA A 76 -1.32 3.47 7.54
N LEU A 77 -1.31 4.75 7.89
CA LEU A 77 -1.24 5.22 9.29
C LEU A 77 -2.45 4.75 10.11
N LEU A 78 -3.66 4.81 9.55
CA LEU A 78 -4.88 4.32 10.21
C LEU A 78 -4.80 2.82 10.51
N LEU A 79 -4.41 2.02 9.51
CA LEU A 79 -4.23 0.56 9.68
C LEU A 79 -3.17 0.27 10.75
N MET A 80 -2.07 1.00 10.75
CA MET A 80 -1.01 0.84 11.74
C MET A 80 -1.49 1.24 13.14
N ALA A 81 -2.23 2.34 13.28
CA ALA A 81 -2.82 2.76 14.55
C ALA A 81 -3.82 1.72 15.07
N MET A 82 -4.64 1.11 14.20
CA MET A 82 -5.52 0.01 14.56
C MET A 82 -4.76 -1.21 15.05
N VAL A 83 -3.67 -1.59 14.36
CA VAL A 83 -2.79 -2.69 14.78
C VAL A 83 -2.22 -2.45 16.17
N LEU A 84 -1.68 -1.26 16.42
CA LEU A 84 -1.13 -0.89 17.72
C LEU A 84 -2.19 -0.87 18.82
N ARG A 85 -3.41 -0.35 18.53
CA ARG A 85 -4.49 -0.22 19.50
C ARG A 85 -5.13 -1.55 19.88
N THR A 86 -5.29 -2.46 18.91
CA THR A 86 -6.03 -3.71 19.10
C THR A 86 -5.13 -4.92 19.36
N GLY A 87 -3.82 -4.78 19.15
CA GLY A 87 -2.86 -5.89 19.31
C GLY A 87 -3.05 -7.01 18.29
N VAL A 88 -3.82 -6.78 17.22
CA VAL A 88 -3.99 -7.72 16.11
C VAL A 88 -2.67 -7.91 15.35
N ARG A 89 -2.59 -8.97 14.55
CA ARG A 89 -1.35 -9.36 13.85
C ARG A 89 -0.82 -8.21 12.99
N PRO A 90 0.48 -7.84 13.09
CA PRO A 90 1.06 -6.75 12.29
C PRO A 90 0.89 -6.88 10.78
N LYS A 91 0.72 -8.11 10.28
CA LYS A 91 0.42 -8.38 8.86
C LYS A 91 -0.87 -7.72 8.36
N LEU A 92 -1.76 -7.25 9.24
CA LEU A 92 -2.97 -6.56 8.79
C LEU A 92 -2.67 -5.25 8.04
N VAL A 93 -1.52 -4.62 8.28
CA VAL A 93 -1.11 -3.42 7.53
C VAL A 93 -0.95 -3.73 6.03
N LEU A 94 -0.64 -4.98 5.66
CA LEU A 94 -0.53 -5.42 4.27
C LEU A 94 -1.88 -5.44 3.53
N TYR A 95 -3.02 -5.41 4.22
CA TYR A 95 -4.31 -5.19 3.56
C TYR A 95 -4.42 -3.78 2.95
N GLY A 96 -3.57 -2.83 3.39
CA GLY A 96 -3.39 -1.56 2.71
C GLY A 96 -2.91 -1.71 1.27
N VAL A 97 -2.12 -2.75 0.97
CA VAL A 97 -1.65 -3.08 -0.38
C VAL A 97 -2.82 -3.54 -1.26
N VAL A 98 -3.70 -4.41 -0.71
CA VAL A 98 -4.92 -4.87 -1.40
C VAL A 98 -5.89 -3.72 -1.65
N ALA A 99 -6.08 -2.85 -0.66
CA ALA A 99 -6.91 -1.64 -0.81
C ALA A 99 -6.33 -0.71 -1.89
N SER A 100 -5.00 -0.52 -1.91
CA SER A 100 -4.34 0.30 -2.93
C SER A 100 -4.48 -0.29 -4.34
N TRP A 101 -4.40 -1.61 -4.45
CA TRP A 101 -4.68 -2.32 -5.71
C TRP A 101 -6.11 -2.09 -6.19
N ALA A 102 -7.10 -2.16 -5.29
CA ALA A 102 -8.50 -1.93 -5.63
C ALA A 102 -8.77 -0.47 -6.03
N LEU A 103 -8.16 0.49 -5.33
CA LEU A 103 -8.18 1.91 -5.71
C LEU A 103 -7.63 2.10 -7.13
N ALA A 104 -6.43 1.57 -7.40
CA ALA A 104 -5.76 1.73 -8.70
C ALA A 104 -6.53 1.06 -9.83
N SER A 105 -7.14 -0.09 -9.54
CA SER A 105 -8.00 -0.80 -10.49
C SER A 105 -9.24 0.01 -10.83
N ALA A 106 -9.93 0.57 -9.83
CA ALA A 106 -11.10 1.42 -10.05
C ALA A 106 -10.76 2.68 -10.84
N GLU A 107 -9.63 3.31 -10.51
CA GLU A 107 -9.11 4.45 -11.25
C GLU A 107 -8.86 4.10 -12.72
N ASN A 108 -8.07 3.08 -13.00
CA ASN A 108 -7.74 2.72 -14.38
C ASN A 108 -8.95 2.21 -15.17
N LEU A 109 -9.88 1.49 -14.54
CA LEU A 109 -11.15 1.11 -15.17
C LEU A 109 -12.02 2.33 -15.50
N SER A 110 -12.00 3.38 -14.66
CA SER A 110 -12.69 4.63 -14.97
C SER A 110 -12.08 5.35 -16.18
N TYR A 111 -10.75 5.30 -16.33
CA TYR A 111 -10.07 5.78 -17.53
C TYR A 111 -10.43 4.97 -18.77
N LEU A 112 -10.47 3.64 -18.66
CA LEU A 112 -10.86 2.76 -19.78
C LEU A 112 -12.31 3.02 -20.21
N ALA A 113 -13.21 3.22 -19.25
CA ALA A 113 -14.61 3.52 -19.54
C ALA A 113 -14.78 4.89 -20.22
N ALA A 114 -13.96 5.88 -19.85
CA ALA A 114 -13.98 7.21 -20.47
C ALA A 114 -13.27 7.26 -21.83
N PHE A 115 -12.19 6.49 -21.99
CA PHE A 115 -11.29 6.50 -23.15
C PHE A 115 -10.93 5.06 -23.54
N PRO A 116 -11.79 4.34 -24.26
CA PRO A 116 -11.55 2.94 -24.60
C PRO A 116 -10.50 2.82 -25.72
N SER A 117 -9.21 2.85 -25.35
CA SER A 117 -8.09 2.69 -26.28
C SER A 117 -7.07 1.66 -25.79
N ALA A 118 -6.31 1.09 -26.73
CA ALA A 118 -5.22 0.15 -26.44
C ALA A 118 -4.17 0.76 -25.49
N ASP A 119 -3.93 2.07 -25.57
CA ASP A 119 -2.96 2.77 -24.73
C ASP A 119 -3.34 2.75 -23.25
N VAL A 120 -4.65 2.78 -22.93
CA VAL A 120 -5.13 2.66 -21.55
C VAL A 120 -4.89 1.26 -20.99
N TYR A 121 -4.94 0.22 -21.83
CA TYR A 121 -4.58 -1.14 -21.39
C TYR A 121 -3.08 -1.24 -21.05
N TRP A 122 -2.21 -0.62 -21.85
CA TRP A 122 -0.77 -0.59 -21.55
C TRP A 122 -0.44 0.22 -20.30
N ARG A 123 -1.24 1.26 -20.01
CA ARG A 123 -1.13 2.04 -18.78
C ARG A 123 -1.33 1.20 -17.53
N LEU A 124 -2.20 0.18 -17.55
CA LEU A 124 -2.36 -0.75 -16.42
C LEU A 124 -1.04 -1.41 -16.02
N GLY A 125 -0.16 -1.70 -16.99
CA GLY A 125 1.10 -2.39 -16.75
C GLY A 125 2.07 -1.61 -15.87
N TYR A 126 2.07 -0.28 -15.96
CA TYR A 126 2.97 0.56 -15.15
C TYR A 126 2.26 1.40 -14.10
N SER A 127 1.01 1.82 -14.30
CA SER A 127 0.25 2.64 -13.34
C SER A 127 -0.16 1.84 -12.11
N LEU A 128 -0.82 0.68 -12.29
CA LEU A 128 -1.31 -0.11 -11.16
C LEU A 128 -0.18 -0.50 -10.18
N PRO A 129 1.00 -0.96 -10.64
CA PRO A 129 2.13 -1.22 -9.76
C PRO A 129 2.61 -0.02 -8.94
N ILE A 130 2.50 1.22 -9.42
CA ILE A 130 2.91 2.41 -8.64
C ILE A 130 2.14 2.47 -7.32
N HIS A 131 0.82 2.30 -7.36
CA HIS A 131 -0.01 2.37 -6.16
C HIS A 131 0.24 1.20 -5.20
N VAL A 132 0.45 -0.01 -5.76
CA VAL A 132 0.78 -1.21 -4.97
C VAL A 132 2.14 -1.03 -4.29
N ASN A 133 3.13 -0.55 -5.01
CA ASN A 133 4.48 -0.29 -4.51
C ASN A 133 4.48 0.79 -3.42
N ALA A 134 3.77 1.89 -3.62
CA ALA A 134 3.65 2.94 -2.62
C ALA A 134 3.02 2.42 -1.31
N ALA A 135 1.92 1.66 -1.40
CA ALA A 135 1.29 1.07 -0.22
C ALA A 135 2.20 0.05 0.49
N ALA A 136 2.93 -0.78 -0.27
CA ALA A 136 3.91 -1.72 0.27
C ALA A 136 5.05 -0.99 0.99
N LEU A 137 5.57 0.08 0.39
CA LEU A 137 6.60 0.93 0.97
C LEU A 137 6.12 1.56 2.30
N TYR A 138 4.90 2.11 2.33
CA TYR A 138 4.32 2.67 3.55
C TYR A 138 4.13 1.62 4.63
N ALA A 139 3.65 0.42 4.26
CA ALA A 139 3.49 -0.69 5.20
C ALA A 139 4.83 -1.10 5.84
N VAL A 140 5.89 -1.23 5.04
CA VAL A 140 7.24 -1.55 5.54
C VAL A 140 7.78 -0.42 6.43
N ALA A 141 7.68 0.83 5.99
CA ALA A 141 8.22 1.97 6.71
C ALA A 141 7.54 2.21 8.07
N LEU A 142 6.24 1.95 8.14
CA LEU A 142 5.42 2.10 9.35
C LEU A 142 5.40 0.84 10.22
N ALA A 143 6.02 -0.26 9.79
CA ALA A 143 6.03 -1.51 10.53
C ALA A 143 6.60 -1.30 11.96
N PRO A 144 5.93 -1.85 12.98
CA PRO A 144 6.39 -1.72 14.35
C PRO A 144 7.72 -2.44 14.53
N SER A 145 8.69 -1.77 15.17
CA SER A 145 9.98 -2.34 15.53
C SER A 145 10.24 -2.08 17.02
N PRO A 146 10.68 -3.09 17.81
CA PRO A 146 10.96 -2.93 19.25
C PRO A 146 12.01 -1.87 19.54
N ASN A 147 12.98 -1.76 18.64
CA ASN A 147 14.19 -0.98 18.85
C ASN A 147 14.11 0.41 18.23
N ALA A 148 13.01 0.70 17.52
CA ALA A 148 12.83 1.99 16.86
C ALA A 148 12.04 2.94 17.77
N ALA A 149 12.66 4.07 18.12
CA ALA A 149 11.93 5.17 18.74
C ALA A 149 10.78 5.65 17.84
N ARG A 150 9.70 6.17 18.43
CA ARG A 150 8.54 6.71 17.68
C ARG A 150 8.96 7.74 16.63
N ALA A 151 9.91 8.61 16.97
CA ALA A 151 10.47 9.60 16.04
C ALA A 151 11.14 8.96 14.81
N ALA A 152 11.85 7.85 14.99
CA ALA A 152 12.48 7.12 13.88
C ALA A 152 11.43 6.50 12.95
N THR A 153 10.33 5.96 13.49
CA THR A 153 9.22 5.45 12.66
C THR A 153 8.50 6.58 11.92
N ALA A 154 8.27 7.72 12.56
CA ALA A 154 7.70 8.89 11.90
C ALA A 154 8.59 9.40 10.76
N LEU A 155 9.91 9.47 10.98
CA LEU A 155 10.87 9.84 9.94
C LEU A 155 10.86 8.85 8.78
N ARG A 156 10.91 7.54 9.05
CA ARG A 156 10.81 6.50 8.00
C ARG A 156 9.52 6.63 7.20
N GLY A 157 8.39 6.86 7.87
CA GLY A 157 7.10 7.09 7.22
C GLY A 157 7.10 8.34 6.34
N GLY A 158 7.65 9.46 6.83
CA GLY A 158 7.76 10.70 6.05
C GLY A 158 8.67 10.55 4.82
N VAL A 159 9.82 9.89 4.98
CA VAL A 159 10.71 9.58 3.85
C VAL A 159 10.01 8.67 2.85
N ALA A 160 9.33 7.63 3.33
CA ALA A 160 8.55 6.73 2.48
C ALA A 160 7.48 7.48 1.68
N PHE A 161 6.72 8.38 2.32
CA PHE A 161 5.75 9.25 1.65
C PHE A 161 6.39 10.10 0.55
N LEU A 162 7.50 10.78 0.84
CA LEU A 162 8.18 11.61 -0.16
C LEU A 162 8.70 10.79 -1.34
N VAL A 163 9.23 9.59 -1.09
CA VAL A 163 9.69 8.67 -2.15
C VAL A 163 8.52 8.16 -2.98
N GLY A 164 7.43 7.72 -2.35
CA GLY A 164 6.23 7.26 -3.04
C GLY A 164 5.59 8.36 -3.89
N TRP A 165 5.46 9.56 -3.34
CA TRP A 165 4.95 10.73 -4.05
C TRP A 165 5.86 11.15 -5.20
N GLY A 166 7.17 11.24 -4.98
CA GLY A 166 8.12 11.57 -6.03
C GLY A 166 8.10 10.57 -7.17
N TRP A 167 8.05 9.26 -6.87
CA TRP A 167 7.95 8.20 -7.86
C TRP A 167 6.67 8.30 -8.68
N HIS A 168 5.52 8.44 -8.02
CA HIS A 168 4.23 8.56 -8.69
C HIS A 168 4.16 9.83 -9.55
N ALA A 169 4.55 10.98 -9.00
CA ALA A 169 4.58 12.24 -9.73
C ALA A 169 5.48 12.15 -10.97
N ALA A 170 6.67 11.55 -10.86
CA ALA A 170 7.57 11.37 -11.99
C ALA A 170 6.92 10.56 -13.12
N PHE A 171 6.24 9.46 -12.80
CA PHE A 171 5.51 8.68 -13.80
C PHE A 171 4.36 9.46 -14.44
N ASN A 172 3.58 10.20 -13.67
CA ASN A 172 2.48 11.01 -14.20
C ASN A 172 3.00 12.12 -15.11
N VAL A 173 4.05 12.83 -14.70
CA VAL A 173 4.69 13.89 -15.49
C VAL A 173 5.27 13.34 -16.79
N VAL A 174 6.01 12.23 -16.74
CA VAL A 174 6.58 11.60 -17.95
C VAL A 174 5.47 11.10 -18.87
N ALA A 175 4.40 10.50 -18.33
CA ALA A 175 3.26 10.02 -19.11
C ALA A 175 2.43 11.14 -19.76
N GLY A 176 2.27 12.28 -19.06
CA GLY A 176 1.44 13.40 -19.52
C GLY A 176 2.12 14.28 -20.57
N ILE A 177 3.44 14.50 -20.42
CA ILE A 177 4.13 15.56 -21.20
C ILE A 177 4.86 15.01 -22.42
N HIS A 178 5.24 13.73 -22.41
CA HIS A 178 5.97 13.13 -23.52
C HIS A 178 5.26 11.89 -24.05
N PRO A 179 4.95 11.82 -25.36
CA PRO A 179 4.56 10.57 -26.00
C PRO A 179 5.76 9.64 -26.04
N PHE A 180 5.97 8.90 -24.95
CA PHE A 180 7.11 8.03 -24.77
C PHE A 180 6.68 6.58 -25.04
N ALA A 181 6.86 6.13 -26.29
CA ALA A 181 6.46 4.80 -26.74
C ALA A 181 7.07 3.65 -25.89
N ALA A 182 8.22 3.88 -25.26
CA ALA A 182 8.87 2.92 -24.38
C ALA A 182 8.37 2.95 -22.93
N LEU A 183 7.51 3.92 -22.55
CA LEU A 183 6.99 4.07 -21.18
C LEU A 183 6.31 2.81 -20.66
N PRO A 184 5.46 2.10 -21.44
CA PRO A 184 4.83 0.89 -20.94
C PRO A 184 5.86 -0.18 -20.55
N ALA A 185 6.85 -0.43 -21.40
CA ALA A 185 7.86 -1.46 -21.17
C ALA A 185 8.81 -1.08 -20.02
N LEU A 186 9.42 0.11 -20.09
CA LEU A 186 10.36 0.58 -19.09
C LEU A 186 9.68 0.84 -17.74
N GLY A 187 8.49 1.45 -17.77
CA GLY A 187 7.71 1.70 -16.58
C GLY A 187 7.28 0.43 -15.87
N SER A 188 6.84 -0.59 -16.62
CA SER A 188 6.50 -1.90 -16.05
C SER A 188 7.74 -2.57 -15.47
N ALA A 189 8.89 -2.54 -16.16
CA ALA A 189 10.13 -3.14 -15.69
C ALA A 189 10.64 -2.47 -14.40
N LEU A 190 10.63 -1.14 -14.34
CA LEU A 190 11.03 -0.38 -13.15
C LEU A 190 10.10 -0.67 -11.96
N ASN A 191 8.79 -0.65 -12.18
CA ASN A 191 7.85 -0.94 -11.10
C ASN A 191 7.87 -2.40 -10.66
N LEU A 192 8.15 -3.35 -11.56
CA LEU A 192 8.37 -4.75 -11.20
C LEU A 192 9.64 -4.92 -10.36
N GLY A 193 10.73 -4.25 -10.74
CA GLY A 193 11.96 -4.23 -9.94
C GLY A 193 11.71 -3.68 -8.54
N ALA A 194 11.00 -2.54 -8.44
CA ALA A 194 10.60 -1.97 -7.16
C ALA A 194 9.72 -2.92 -6.35
N LEU A 195 8.75 -3.59 -6.99
CA LEU A 195 7.88 -4.57 -6.33
C LEU A 195 8.68 -5.75 -5.77
N ILE A 196 9.64 -6.29 -6.52
CA ILE A 196 10.51 -7.39 -6.07
C ILE A 196 11.26 -6.98 -4.81
N ILE A 197 11.87 -5.79 -4.82
CA ILE A 197 12.59 -5.24 -3.65
C ILE A 197 11.62 -5.11 -2.47
N LEU A 198 10.43 -4.55 -2.69
CA LEU A 198 9.43 -4.36 -1.64
C LEU A 198 8.87 -5.69 -1.10
N VAL A 199 8.73 -6.72 -1.93
CA VAL A 199 8.34 -8.08 -1.48
C VAL A 199 9.40 -8.65 -0.55
N VAL A 200 10.69 -8.55 -0.93
CA VAL A 200 11.80 -9.00 -0.07
C VAL A 200 11.82 -8.22 1.25
N LEU A 201 11.56 -6.90 1.21
CA LEU A 201 11.47 -6.07 2.42
C LEU A 201 10.24 -6.42 3.28
N ILE A 202 9.09 -6.71 2.67
CA ILE A 202 7.89 -7.17 3.38
C ILE A 202 8.16 -8.51 4.05
N GLU A 203 8.75 -9.47 3.34
CA GLU A 203 9.11 -10.77 3.89
C GLU A 203 10.09 -10.59 5.06
N SER A 204 11.15 -9.82 4.85
CA SER A 204 12.13 -9.51 5.89
C SER A 204 11.49 -8.87 7.12
N THR A 205 10.58 -7.90 6.92
CA THR A 205 9.98 -7.11 8.01
C THR A 205 8.87 -7.87 8.75
N PHE A 206 7.99 -8.55 8.02
CA PHE A 206 6.77 -9.14 8.58
C PHE A 206 6.86 -10.64 8.82
N VAL A 207 7.71 -11.36 8.08
CA VAL A 207 7.86 -12.83 8.17
C VAL A 207 9.13 -13.20 8.95
N ILE A 208 10.29 -12.66 8.55
CA ILE A 208 11.60 -13.02 9.14
C ILE A 208 11.83 -12.30 10.47
N GLN A 209 11.73 -10.97 10.48
CA GLN A 209 11.89 -10.12 11.67
C GLN A 209 10.56 -9.95 12.44
N GLY A 210 9.44 -10.16 11.74
CA GLY A 210 8.10 -9.84 12.22
C GLY A 210 7.42 -10.94 13.05
N ALA A 211 6.55 -10.47 13.95
CA ALA A 211 5.82 -11.18 15.01
C ALA A 211 4.83 -12.29 14.56
N LEU A 212 4.97 -12.88 13.37
CA LEU A 212 4.15 -14.01 12.91
C LEU A 212 4.37 -15.29 13.75
N HIS A 213 5.54 -15.41 14.39
CA HIS A 213 5.91 -16.53 15.25
C HIS A 213 5.63 -16.31 16.74
N GLY A 214 4.97 -15.22 17.12
CA GLY A 214 4.58 -15.00 18.53
C GLY A 214 5.74 -14.89 19.51
N ARG A 215 6.97 -14.59 19.06
CA ARG A 215 8.03 -14.20 20.00
C ARG A 215 7.62 -12.86 20.60
N ARG A 216 7.12 -12.88 21.84
CA ARG A 216 7.19 -11.70 22.71
C ARG A 216 8.65 -11.28 22.70
N GLN A 217 8.91 -10.08 22.20
CA GLN A 217 10.20 -9.46 22.43
C GLN A 217 10.32 -9.29 23.94
N ALA A 218 11.35 -9.94 24.50
CA ALA A 218 11.65 -9.95 25.92
C ALA A 218 12.02 -8.54 26.40
#